data_AF-A0A9P7ES61-F1
#
_entry.id   AF-A0A9P7ES61-F1
#
_cell.length_a   1.000
_cell.length_b   1.000
_cell.length_c   1.000
_cell.angle_alpha   90.00
_cell.angle_beta   90.00
_cell.angle_gamma   90.00
#
_symmetry.space_group_name_H-M   'P 1'
#
loop_
_entity.id
_entity.type
_entity.pdbx_description
1 polymer ?
#
loop_
_entity_poly.entity_id
_entity_poly.type
_entity_poly.pdbx_seq_one_letter_code
_entity_poly.pdbx_strand_id
1 'polypeptide(L)'
;ISEAIYITNITIFHVTSTLVASTDMQKAPRKMALWGILDSPEQVKSAARHTHGSTLVCHSSCLVVVVSHSSHFAHPPLFKLANITYDIHSGNAAQSFEVDSDVYTDHNNLSFQKVLLEFQDNWGVDSTCIYNVSIHGIEATN
;
A
#
# COMPACT_ATOMS: atom_id res chain seq x y z
N ILE A 1 12.08 -1.75 -3.59
CA ILE A 1 12.49 -2.47 -2.38
C ILE A 1 13.59 -3.43 -2.81
N SER A 2 14.79 -3.35 -2.23
CA SER A 2 15.94 -4.17 -2.66
C SER A 2 15.87 -5.60 -2.09
N GLU A 3 15.47 -5.74 -0.83
CA GLU A 3 15.37 -7.01 -0.12
C GLU A 3 14.00 -7.17 0.54
N ALA A 4 13.59 -8.38 0.88
CA ALA A 4 12.33 -8.59 1.59
C ALA A 4 12.35 -7.89 2.96
N ILE A 5 11.32 -7.10 3.23
CA ILE A 5 11.18 -6.36 4.50
C ILE A 5 9.81 -6.58 5.12
N TYR A 6 9.76 -6.51 6.45
CA TYR A 6 8.53 -6.28 7.20
C TYR A 6 8.18 -4.80 7.09
N ILE A 7 7.19 -4.48 6.25
CA ILE A 7 6.82 -3.09 5.98
C ILE A 7 6.16 -2.50 7.23
N THR A 8 6.74 -1.42 7.76
CA THR A 8 6.25 -0.75 8.97
C THR A 8 5.50 0.53 8.65
N ASN A 9 5.97 1.29 7.64
CA ASN A 9 5.30 2.51 7.23
C ASN A 9 5.63 2.88 5.77
N ILE A 10 4.81 3.78 5.24
CA ILE A 10 4.97 4.40 3.94
C ILE A 10 4.97 5.91 4.11
N THR A 11 5.91 6.58 3.45
CA THR A 11 5.99 8.04 3.42
C THR A 11 5.66 8.54 2.03
N ILE A 12 4.69 9.46 1.95
CA ILE A 12 4.31 10.17 0.75
C ILE A 12 4.81 11.60 0.85
N PHE A 13 5.54 12.05 -0.17
CA PHE A 13 5.96 13.43 -0.28
C PHE A 13 5.32 14.11 -1.48
N HIS A 14 4.85 15.34 -1.28
CA HIS A 14 4.38 16.22 -2.33
C HIS A 14 4.88 17.65 -2.10
N VAL A 15 5.00 18.42 -3.19
CA VAL A 15 5.39 19.83 -3.12
C VAL A 15 4.37 20.66 -2.32
N THR A 16 4.86 21.68 -1.61
CA THR A 16 4.07 22.56 -0.71
C THR A 16 3.45 23.75 -1.43
N SER A 17 2.41 24.33 -0.82
CA SER A 17 1.74 25.56 -1.27
C SER A 17 2.65 26.76 -1.44
N THR A 18 3.77 26.79 -0.70
CA THR A 18 4.74 27.88 -0.75
C THR A 18 5.56 27.90 -2.04
N LEU A 19 5.60 26.79 -2.79
CA LEU A 19 6.46 26.62 -3.96
C LEU A 19 5.69 26.49 -5.27
N VAL A 20 4.39 26.18 -5.23
CA VAL A 20 3.57 25.94 -6.43
C VAL A 20 2.19 26.56 -6.32
N ALA A 21 1.52 26.71 -7.47
CA ALA A 21 0.14 27.16 -7.52
C ALA A 21 -0.81 26.17 -6.80
N SER A 22 -1.95 26.67 -6.33
CA SER A 22 -2.98 25.84 -5.70
C SER A 22 -3.49 24.72 -6.61
N THR A 23 -3.54 24.96 -7.93
CA THR A 23 -3.90 23.94 -8.93
C THR A 23 -2.90 22.80 -9.01
N ASP A 24 -1.61 23.07 -8.76
CA ASP A 24 -0.58 22.03 -8.75
C ASP A 24 -0.57 21.26 -7.44
N MET A 25 -0.92 21.89 -6.33
CA MET A 25 -1.16 21.17 -5.07
C MET A 25 -2.32 20.20 -5.17
N GLN A 26 -3.40 20.56 -5.88
CA GLN A 26 -4.57 19.69 -6.01
C GLN A 26 -4.27 18.40 -6.80
N LYS A 27 -3.17 18.37 -7.55
CA LYS A 27 -2.68 17.15 -8.22
C LYS A 27 -2.08 16.14 -7.25
N ALA A 28 -1.90 16.48 -5.97
CA ALA A 28 -1.40 15.52 -4.98
C ALA A 28 -2.35 14.32 -4.89
N PRO A 29 -1.81 13.10 -4.68
CA PRO A 29 -2.67 11.96 -4.37
C PRO A 29 -3.42 12.24 -3.06
N ARG A 30 -4.66 11.77 -2.95
CA ARG A 30 -5.44 11.89 -1.71
C ARG A 30 -5.65 10.52 -1.09
N LYS A 31 -6.58 9.72 -1.61
CA LYS A 31 -6.82 8.36 -1.12
C LYS A 31 -5.96 7.37 -1.88
N MET A 32 -5.28 6.52 -1.13
CA MET A 32 -4.43 5.46 -1.64
C MET A 32 -4.62 4.18 -0.84
N ALA A 33 -4.28 3.04 -1.45
CA ALA A 33 -4.15 1.77 -0.76
C ALA A 33 -2.79 1.14 -1.05
N LEU A 34 -2.09 0.72 0.01
CA LEU A 34 -0.85 -0.02 -0.09
C LEU A 34 -1.14 -1.52 0.00
N TRP A 35 -0.60 -2.28 -0.94
CA TRP A 35 -0.75 -3.72 -1.03
C TRP A 35 0.63 -4.39 -1.10
N GLY A 36 0.81 -5.48 -0.38
CA GLY A 36 1.93 -6.39 -0.52
C GLY A 36 1.62 -7.47 -1.55
N ILE A 37 2.57 -7.75 -2.45
CA ILE A 37 2.42 -8.83 -3.43
C ILE A 37 2.89 -10.14 -2.79
N LEU A 38 2.03 -11.16 -2.80
CA LEU A 38 2.34 -12.49 -2.28
C LEU A 38 3.00 -13.31 -3.38
N ASP A 39 4.29 -13.60 -3.22
CA ASP A 39 5.12 -14.21 -4.27
C ASP A 39 5.29 -15.73 -4.11
N SER A 40 4.82 -16.29 -3.00
CA SER A 40 4.93 -17.72 -2.72
C SER A 40 3.63 -18.32 -2.17
N PRO A 41 3.37 -19.61 -2.42
CA PRO A 41 2.26 -20.32 -1.79
C PRO A 41 2.29 -20.26 -0.26
N GLU A 42 3.47 -20.21 0.36
CA GLU A 42 3.61 -20.10 1.81
C GLU A 42 3.17 -18.74 2.35
N GLN A 43 3.51 -17.65 1.66
CA GLN A 43 2.98 -16.32 1.98
C GLN A 43 1.45 -16.28 1.81
N VAL A 44 0.90 -16.91 0.77
CA VAL A 44 -0.56 -17.01 0.59
C VAL A 44 -1.22 -17.76 1.73
N LYS A 45 -0.64 -18.88 2.18
CA LYS A 45 -1.14 -19.62 3.36
C LYS A 45 -1.04 -18.78 4.63
N SER A 46 0.06 -18.04 4.82
CA SER A 46 0.24 -17.18 5.99
C SER A 46 -0.79 -16.04 5.99
N ALA A 47 -0.99 -15.39 4.85
CA ALA A 47 -2.04 -14.39 4.64
C ALA A 47 -3.45 -14.93 4.92
N ALA A 48 -3.77 -16.15 4.50
CA ALA A 48 -5.08 -16.75 4.74
C ALA A 48 -5.35 -17.04 6.23
N ARG A 49 -4.31 -17.29 7.04
CA ARG A 49 -4.43 -17.43 8.49
C ARG A 49 -4.81 -16.12 9.16
N HIS A 50 -4.31 -15.00 8.66
CA HIS A 50 -4.62 -13.65 9.16
C HIS A 50 -6.11 -13.29 8.96
N THR A 51 -6.76 -13.77 7.90
CA THR A 51 -8.15 -13.40 7.56
C THR A 51 -9.25 -14.21 8.26
N HIS A 52 -8.95 -14.97 9.34
CA HIS A 52 -9.91 -15.75 10.14
C HIS A 52 -10.99 -16.49 9.31
N GLY A 53 -10.58 -17.25 8.30
CA GLY A 53 -11.51 -18.07 7.51
C GLY A 53 -12.47 -17.30 6.59
N SER A 54 -12.25 -16.00 6.37
CA SER A 54 -12.96 -15.26 5.32
C SER A 54 -12.45 -15.72 3.97
N THR A 55 -13.32 -16.44 3.26
CA THR A 55 -13.22 -16.85 1.86
C THR A 55 -12.49 -15.79 1.01
N LEU A 56 -11.45 -16.24 0.29
CA LEU A 56 -10.60 -15.45 -0.61
C LEU A 56 -11.37 -14.92 -1.83
N VAL A 57 -12.37 -14.04 -1.65
CA VAL A 57 -12.98 -13.23 -2.72
C VAL A 57 -13.68 -12.02 -2.07
N CYS A 58 -13.23 -10.79 -2.31
CA CYS A 58 -14.13 -9.63 -2.36
C CYS A 58 -13.50 -8.41 -3.04
N HIS A 59 -14.27 -7.75 -3.90
CA HIS A 59 -13.92 -6.48 -4.53
C HIS A 59 -14.05 -5.32 -3.52
N SER A 60 -13.07 -4.43 -3.52
CA SER A 60 -13.08 -3.08 -2.93
C SER A 60 -12.99 -2.90 -1.41
N SER A 61 -13.19 -3.92 -0.56
CA SER A 61 -13.16 -3.75 0.92
C SER A 61 -12.42 -4.83 1.73
N CYS A 62 -11.79 -5.84 1.10
CA CYS A 62 -11.17 -6.94 1.84
C CYS A 62 -9.67 -6.72 2.15
N LEU A 63 -9.19 -7.40 3.21
CA LEU A 63 -7.79 -7.44 3.63
C LEU A 63 -6.90 -8.27 2.70
N VAL A 64 -7.45 -9.20 1.91
CA VAL A 64 -6.71 -10.04 0.95
C VAL A 64 -7.51 -10.17 -0.35
N VAL A 65 -6.86 -9.92 -1.48
CA VAL A 65 -7.45 -10.09 -2.82
C VAL A 65 -6.67 -11.17 -3.57
N VAL A 66 -7.30 -12.33 -3.77
CA VAL A 66 -6.80 -13.36 -4.69
C VAL A 66 -7.59 -13.25 -5.98
N VAL A 67 -6.97 -12.71 -7.03
CA VAL A 67 -7.62 -12.59 -8.34
C VAL A 67 -7.55 -13.95 -9.05
N SER A 68 -8.53 -14.82 -8.80
CA SER A 68 -8.74 -16.02 -9.62
C SER A 68 -9.63 -15.67 -10.81
N HIS A 69 -9.07 -15.21 -11.92
CA HIS A 69 -9.81 -15.15 -13.19
C HIS A 69 -8.99 -15.76 -14.35
N SER A 70 -9.62 -16.73 -15.02
CA SER A 70 -9.37 -17.24 -16.38
C SER A 70 -8.10 -16.78 -17.09
N SER A 71 -7.08 -17.65 -17.09
CA SER A 71 -6.07 -18.00 -18.12
C SER A 71 -5.42 -16.95 -19.04
N HIS A 72 -5.68 -15.64 -18.93
CA HIS A 72 -5.06 -14.63 -19.79
C HIS A 72 -4.43 -13.45 -19.04
N PHE A 73 -4.81 -13.19 -17.79
CA PHE A 73 -4.16 -12.20 -16.92
C PHE A 73 -4.14 -12.70 -15.47
N ALA A 74 -3.13 -13.51 -15.12
CA ALA A 74 -2.91 -13.92 -13.73
C ALA A 74 -2.29 -12.75 -12.96
N HIS A 75 -3.13 -11.90 -12.35
CA HIS A 75 -2.63 -10.92 -11.37
C HIS A 75 -2.13 -11.67 -10.13
N PRO A 76 -0.99 -11.26 -9.55
CA PRO A 76 -0.48 -11.93 -8.36
C PRO A 76 -1.43 -11.69 -7.17
N PRO A 77 -1.52 -12.64 -6.22
CA PRO A 77 -2.31 -12.44 -5.01
C PRO A 77 -1.78 -11.25 -4.19
N LEU A 78 -2.70 -10.43 -3.67
CA LEU A 78 -2.40 -9.18 -2.97
C LEU A 78 -2.88 -9.25 -1.52
N PHE A 79 -2.08 -8.70 -0.60
CA PHE A 79 -2.42 -8.52 0.80
C PHE A 79 -2.49 -7.03 1.11
N LYS A 80 -3.57 -6.54 1.70
CA LYS A 80 -3.75 -5.12 2.00
C LYS A 80 -2.95 -4.75 3.24
N LEU A 81 -2.11 -3.73 3.11
CA LEU A 81 -1.21 -3.26 4.19
C LEU A 81 -1.73 -1.99 4.85
N ALA A 82 -2.26 -1.04 4.07
CA ALA A 82 -2.77 0.22 4.62
C ALA A 82 -3.79 0.89 3.70
N ASN A 83 -4.72 1.63 4.30
CA ASN A 83 -5.45 2.71 3.65
C ASN A 83 -4.80 4.03 4.04
N ILE A 84 -4.56 4.91 3.06
CA ILE A 84 -3.81 6.13 3.26
C ILE A 84 -4.65 7.30 2.76
N THR A 85 -4.64 8.41 3.51
CA THR A 85 -5.20 9.68 3.07
C THR A 85 -4.14 10.77 3.26
N TYR A 86 -3.54 11.22 2.15
CA TYR A 86 -2.57 12.32 2.18
C TYR A 86 -3.31 13.65 2.26
N ASP A 87 -2.95 14.49 3.23
CA ASP A 87 -3.61 15.76 3.53
C ASP A 87 -2.80 16.98 3.04
N ILE A 88 -3.27 17.65 1.98
CA ILE A 88 -2.61 18.86 1.47
C ILE A 88 -2.68 20.05 2.45
N HIS A 89 -3.50 19.98 3.49
CA HIS A 89 -3.69 21.04 4.49
C HIS A 89 -2.85 20.85 5.76
N SER A 90 -2.14 19.73 5.90
CA SER A 90 -1.40 19.40 7.13
C SER A 90 -0.20 20.31 7.43
N GLY A 91 0.25 21.10 6.45
CA GLY A 91 1.48 21.90 6.52
C GLY A 91 2.76 21.10 6.34
N ASN A 92 2.69 19.76 6.33
CA ASN A 92 3.83 18.86 6.15
C ASN A 92 3.84 18.27 4.74
N ALA A 93 4.92 18.56 4.01
CA ALA A 93 5.16 18.07 2.65
C ALA A 93 5.37 16.55 2.60
N ALA A 94 5.99 15.99 3.64
CA ALA A 94 6.20 14.56 3.84
C ALA A 94 5.24 14.07 4.93
N GLN A 95 4.44 13.05 4.61
CA GLN A 95 3.51 12.43 5.56
C GLN A 95 3.77 10.92 5.57
N SER A 96 3.96 10.38 6.77
CA SER A 96 4.21 8.96 7.01
C SER A 96 2.97 8.30 7.61
N PHE A 97 2.65 7.10 7.11
CA PHE A 97 1.48 6.34 7.49
C PHE A 97 1.91 4.94 7.93
N GLU A 98 1.46 4.53 9.11
CA GLU A 98 1.74 3.22 9.66
C GLU A 98 0.98 2.13 8.91
N VAL A 99 1.64 1.00 8.70
CA VAL A 99 1.02 -0.24 8.26
C VAL A 99 0.49 -0.96 9.49
N ASP A 100 -0.62 -1.67 9.34
CA ASP A 100 -1.21 -2.46 10.42
C ASP A 100 -0.17 -3.41 11.02
N SER A 101 0.10 -3.27 12.32
CA SER A 101 1.15 -4.01 13.01
C SER A 101 0.90 -5.51 13.00
N ASP A 102 -0.36 -5.94 12.95
CA ASP A 102 -0.75 -7.35 12.99
C ASP A 102 -0.30 -8.13 11.73
N VAL A 103 0.17 -7.42 10.71
CA VAL A 103 0.78 -7.98 9.50
C VAL A 103 2.19 -8.52 9.78
N TYR A 104 2.97 -7.86 10.64
CA TYR A 104 4.37 -8.21 10.89
C TYR A 104 4.68 -8.62 12.34
N THR A 105 3.77 -8.46 13.30
CA THR A 105 3.97 -8.91 14.69
C THR A 105 3.42 -10.33 14.94
N ASP A 106 4.18 -11.11 15.72
CA ASP A 106 3.96 -12.40 16.41
C ASP A 106 3.29 -13.60 15.71
N HIS A 107 2.54 -13.48 14.60
CA HIS A 107 1.76 -14.62 14.06
C HIS A 107 1.84 -14.88 12.54
N ASN A 108 2.27 -13.90 11.72
CA ASN A 108 2.20 -14.03 10.25
C ASN A 108 3.54 -13.91 9.52
N ASN A 109 4.51 -13.18 10.08
CA ASN A 109 5.83 -12.90 9.50
C ASN A 109 5.76 -12.62 7.99
N LEU A 110 4.80 -11.78 7.57
CA LEU A 110 4.64 -11.43 6.16
C LEU A 110 5.66 -10.35 5.80
N SER A 111 6.75 -10.76 5.16
CA SER A 111 7.69 -9.87 4.50
C SER A 111 7.35 -9.71 3.02
N PHE A 112 7.69 -8.56 2.45
CA PHE A 112 7.39 -8.22 1.06
C PHE A 112 8.62 -7.63 0.38
N GLN A 113 8.93 -8.11 -0.83
CA GLN A 113 9.92 -7.50 -1.73
C GLN A 113 9.24 -6.67 -2.83
N LYS A 114 7.95 -6.92 -3.10
CA LYS A 114 7.15 -6.18 -4.08
C LYS A 114 5.87 -5.68 -3.45
N VAL A 115 5.52 -4.45 -3.81
CA VAL A 115 4.31 -3.77 -3.37
C VAL A 115 3.58 -3.16 -4.55
N LEU A 116 2.27 -2.99 -4.40
CA LEU A 116 1.42 -2.23 -5.29
C LEU A 116 0.84 -1.06 -4.50
N LEU A 117 1.05 0.16 -4.99
CA LEU A 117 0.41 1.36 -4.48
C LEU A 117 -0.71 1.77 -5.44
N GLU A 118 -1.95 1.69 -4.97
CA GLU A 118 -3.13 2.06 -5.73
C GLU A 118 -3.51 3.51 -5.40
N PHE A 119 -3.60 4.36 -6.42
CA PHE A 119 -4.08 5.74 -6.30
C PHE A 119 -5.57 5.77 -6.64
N GLN A 120 -6.42 6.13 -5.67
CA GLN A 120 -7.87 6.04 -5.81
C GLN A 120 -8.49 7.38 -6.21
N ASP A 121 -7.99 8.49 -5.65
CA ASP A 121 -8.37 9.84 -6.02
C ASP A 121 -7.26 10.87 -5.72
N ASN A 122 -7.50 12.12 -6.13
CA ASN A 122 -6.68 13.29 -5.83
C ASN A 122 -7.55 14.40 -5.23
N TRP A 123 -7.03 15.63 -5.18
CA TRP A 123 -7.69 16.78 -4.57
C TRP A 123 -8.54 17.61 -5.55
N GLY A 124 -9.09 16.98 -6.61
CA GLY A 124 -10.18 17.55 -7.41
C GLY A 124 -9.79 18.08 -8.79
N VAL A 125 -8.69 17.58 -9.36
CA VAL A 125 -8.19 17.97 -10.69
C VAL A 125 -7.98 16.76 -11.59
N ASP A 126 -7.86 16.99 -12.90
CA ASP A 126 -7.89 15.92 -13.91
C ASP A 126 -6.64 15.03 -13.95
N SER A 127 -5.58 15.36 -13.19
CA SER A 127 -4.31 14.64 -13.19
C SER A 127 -3.74 14.49 -11.79
N THR A 128 -3.06 13.37 -11.51
CA THR A 128 -2.35 13.14 -10.25
C THR A 128 -0.84 13.20 -10.48
N CYS A 129 -0.11 13.94 -9.64
CA CYS A 129 1.35 14.05 -9.65
C CYS A 129 1.93 13.35 -8.42
N ILE A 130 2.92 12.48 -8.65
CA ILE A 130 3.59 11.73 -7.59
C ILE A 130 5.04 12.19 -7.58
N TYR A 131 5.49 12.76 -6.45
CA TYR A 131 6.86 13.27 -6.32
C TYR A 131 7.79 12.23 -5.71
N ASN A 132 7.46 11.73 -4.51
CA ASN A 132 8.23 10.66 -3.90
C ASN A 132 7.33 9.77 -3.03
N VAL A 133 7.61 8.48 -3.11
CA VAL A 133 7.05 7.44 -2.24
C VAL A 133 8.23 6.68 -1.66
N SER A 134 8.27 6.58 -0.34
CA SER A 134 9.28 5.83 0.38
C SER A 134 8.60 4.71 1.18
N ILE A 135 9.09 3.49 1.03
CA ILE A 135 8.62 2.33 1.79
C ILE A 135 9.68 2.01 2.84
N HIS A 136 9.26 1.88 4.09
CA HIS A 136 10.14 1.62 5.21
C HIS A 136 9.76 0.31 5.88
N GLY A 137 10.74 -0.32 6.49
CA GLY A 137 10.54 -1.59 7.16
C GLY A 137 11.81 -2.10 7.81
N ILE A 138 11.68 -3.25 8.44
CA ILE A 138 12.78 -4.00 9.05
C ILE A 138 13.15 -5.12 8.09
N GLU A 139 14.44 -5.33 7.85
CA GLU A 139 14.93 -6.42 7.01
C GLU A 139 14.43 -7.77 7.54
N ALA A 140 13.88 -8.59 6.64
CA ALA A 140 13.49 -9.95 6.98
C ALA A 140 14.74 -10.83 7.02
N THR A 141 15.24 -11.15 8.21
CA THR A 141 16.30 -12.13 8.37
C THR A 141 15.75 -13.53 8.07
N ASN A 142 16.36 -14.23 7.10
CA ASN A 142 16.10 -15.64 6.80
C ASN A 142 16.45 -16.56 7.98
#